data_AF-A0A0K2H1Y9-F1
#
_entry.id   AF-A0A0K2H1Y9-F1
#
_cell.length_a   1.000
_cell.length_b   1.000
_cell.length_c   1.000
_cell.angle_alpha   90.00
_cell.angle_beta   90.00
_cell.angle_gamma   90.00
#
_symmetry.space_group_name_H-M   'P 1'
#
loop_
_entity.id
_entity.type
_entity.pdbx_description
1 polymer ?
#
loop_
_entity_poly.entity_id
_entity_poly.type
_entity_poly.pdbx_seq_one_letter_code
_entity_poly.pdbx_strand_id
1 'polypeptide(L)'
;MRLTHTGTLWIHSMPGPLQQHITWALARLSMPDGTKPGRGIWRSLRTGSSLCAEVPFVADAEAVTSLVDNLSRWPHLYFELAQDPTVDDAGMAVDGMRYCHTPELGTFAGQTDAAGNIVVGEDALRNIAAQGGDIADAIDSAIAGPWDRVLEPMRLATAGFEPVEGEASESEMAPPLGEVTAGGANVVQFYPRRAAM
;
A
#
# COMPACT_ATOMS: atom_id res chain seq x y z
N MET A 1 22.32 13.12 -7.19
CA MET A 1 22.00 12.71 -5.81
C MET A 1 20.97 11.61 -5.89
N ARG A 2 21.20 10.48 -5.24
CA ARG A 2 20.18 9.43 -5.14
C ARG A 2 19.47 9.61 -3.81
N LEU A 3 18.39 10.38 -3.82
CA LEU A 3 17.53 10.51 -2.66
C LEU A 3 16.68 9.25 -2.54
N THR A 4 16.81 8.56 -1.41
CA THR A 4 15.96 7.43 -1.07
C THR A 4 15.03 7.86 0.05
N HIS A 5 13.74 7.63 -0.16
CA HIS A 5 12.68 7.86 0.79
C HIS A 5 12.28 6.54 1.43
N THR A 6 12.04 6.60 2.73
CA THR A 6 11.38 5.55 3.49
C THR A 6 10.01 6.03 3.93
N GLY A 7 9.16 5.10 4.32
CA GLY A 7 7.86 5.43 4.85
C GLY A 7 6.97 4.21 4.92
N THR A 8 5.68 4.46 5.13
CA THR A 8 4.65 3.43 5.16
C THR A 8 3.45 3.84 4.33
N LEU A 9 2.96 2.92 3.51
CA LEU A 9 1.68 3.03 2.82
C LEU A 9 0.66 2.14 3.53
N TRP A 10 -0.45 2.72 3.92
CA TRP A 10 -1.65 2.02 4.38
C TRP A 10 -2.70 2.03 3.28
N ILE A 11 -3.12 0.85 2.87
CA ILE A 11 -4.35 0.67 2.10
C ILE A 11 -5.41 0.27 3.10
N HIS A 12 -6.33 1.19 3.38
CA HIS A 12 -7.37 1.00 4.38
C HIS A 12 -8.52 0.15 3.87
N SER A 13 -8.88 0.32 2.60
CA SER A 13 -9.96 -0.43 1.97
C SER A 13 -9.84 -0.41 0.45
N MET A 14 -10.02 -1.57 -0.16
CA MET A 14 -10.25 -1.72 -1.60
C MET A 14 -11.08 -2.98 -1.90
N PRO A 15 -11.81 -3.02 -3.02
CA PRO A 15 -12.45 -4.25 -3.50
C PRO A 15 -11.43 -5.34 -3.88
N GLY A 16 -11.74 -6.60 -3.55
CA GLY A 16 -10.91 -7.77 -3.91
C GLY A 16 -10.43 -7.83 -5.38
N PRO A 17 -11.27 -7.54 -6.39
CA PRO A 17 -10.83 -7.55 -7.80
C PRO A 17 -9.69 -6.59 -8.14
N LEU A 18 -9.48 -5.52 -7.36
CA LEU A 18 -8.37 -4.58 -7.59
C LEU A 18 -7.02 -5.11 -7.10
N GLN A 19 -7.01 -6.15 -6.26
CA GLN A 19 -5.81 -6.62 -5.57
C GLN A 19 -4.61 -6.80 -6.50
N GLN A 20 -4.80 -7.48 -7.64
CA GLN A 20 -3.70 -7.75 -8.58
C GLN A 20 -3.15 -6.46 -9.22
N HIS A 21 -4.02 -5.52 -9.56
CA HIS A 21 -3.61 -4.25 -10.17
C HIS A 21 -2.86 -3.38 -9.17
N ILE A 22 -3.33 -3.32 -7.92
CA ILE A 22 -2.64 -2.58 -6.88
C ILE A 22 -1.30 -3.24 -6.55
N THR A 23 -1.21 -4.58 -6.46
CA THR A 23 0.09 -5.26 -6.28
C THR A 23 1.09 -4.90 -7.39
N TRP A 24 0.64 -4.75 -8.64
CA TRP A 24 1.53 -4.31 -9.72
C TRP A 24 1.98 -2.86 -9.58
N ALA A 25 1.10 -1.96 -9.12
CA ALA A 25 1.48 -0.59 -8.81
C ALA A 25 2.56 -0.55 -7.70
N LEU A 26 2.40 -1.38 -6.66
CA LEU A 26 3.33 -1.51 -5.54
C LEU A 26 4.68 -2.12 -5.91
N ALA A 27 4.80 -2.84 -7.03
CA ALA A 27 6.06 -3.48 -7.44
C ALA A 27 7.22 -2.49 -7.68
N ARG A 28 6.90 -1.19 -7.83
CA ARG A 28 7.89 -0.11 -7.93
C ARG A 28 8.59 0.18 -6.60
N LEU A 29 7.92 -0.08 -5.49
CA LEU A 29 8.50 0.03 -4.15
C LEU A 29 9.43 -1.15 -3.88
N SER A 30 10.37 -0.97 -2.97
CA SER A 30 11.09 -2.06 -2.30
C SER A 30 10.72 -2.05 -0.82
N MET A 31 10.64 -3.22 -0.21
CA MET A 31 10.47 -3.35 1.23
C MET A 31 11.83 -3.11 1.94
N PRO A 32 11.86 -2.78 3.23
CA PRO A 32 13.11 -2.58 3.98
C PRO A 32 14.08 -3.79 3.96
N ASP A 33 13.55 -5.00 3.81
CA ASP A 33 14.32 -6.24 3.68
C ASP A 33 14.86 -6.52 2.26
N GLY A 34 14.62 -5.59 1.32
CA GLY A 34 15.03 -5.68 -0.08
C GLY A 34 14.07 -6.48 -0.97
N THR A 35 12.98 -7.03 -0.43
CA THR A 35 11.96 -7.76 -1.20
C THR A 35 10.98 -6.81 -1.89
N LYS A 36 10.08 -7.37 -2.72
CA LYS A 36 8.99 -6.64 -3.37
C LYS A 36 7.65 -6.95 -2.69
N PRO A 37 6.72 -5.97 -2.59
CA PRO A 37 5.39 -6.23 -2.06
C PRO A 37 4.67 -7.31 -2.88
N GLY A 38 4.44 -8.47 -2.27
CA GLY A 38 3.83 -9.64 -2.90
C GLY A 38 2.33 -9.77 -2.63
N ARG A 39 1.73 -10.90 -3.03
CA ARG A 39 0.31 -11.19 -2.74
C ARG A 39 0.03 -11.43 -1.25
N GLY A 40 1.04 -11.77 -0.46
CA GLY A 40 0.90 -12.08 0.98
C GLY A 40 0.68 -10.88 1.88
N ILE A 41 0.83 -9.64 1.36
CA ILE A 41 0.66 -8.41 2.16
C ILE A 41 -0.81 -8.08 2.46
N TRP A 42 -1.73 -8.68 1.71
CA TRP A 42 -3.16 -8.34 1.76
C TRP A 42 -3.87 -9.10 2.86
N ARG A 43 -4.75 -8.39 3.57
CA ARG A 43 -5.60 -8.93 4.63
C ARG A 43 -7.06 -8.59 4.33
N SER A 44 -7.98 -9.46 4.74
CA SER A 44 -9.42 -9.16 4.65
C SER A 44 -9.88 -8.40 5.89
N LEU A 45 -10.73 -7.39 5.71
CA LEU A 45 -11.38 -6.70 6.83
C LEU A 45 -12.39 -7.62 7.51
N ARG A 46 -12.62 -7.45 8.82
CA ARG A 46 -13.59 -8.26 9.59
C ARG A 46 -15.03 -8.06 9.12
N THR A 47 -15.31 -6.89 8.53
CA THR A 47 -16.63 -6.47 8.10
C THR A 47 -16.65 -6.30 6.59
N GLY A 48 -16.72 -7.41 5.85
CA GLY A 48 -16.95 -7.43 4.40
C GLY A 48 -15.83 -8.06 3.59
N SER A 49 -15.91 -7.89 2.27
CA SER A 49 -14.97 -8.46 1.28
C SER A 49 -13.87 -7.48 0.85
N SER A 50 -13.70 -6.38 1.58
CA SER A 50 -12.64 -5.41 1.31
C SER A 50 -11.30 -5.89 1.85
N LEU A 51 -10.25 -5.53 1.13
CA LEU A 51 -8.87 -5.83 1.48
C LEU A 51 -8.17 -4.58 2.04
N CYS A 52 -7.23 -4.81 2.94
CA CYS A 52 -6.31 -3.81 3.47
C CYS A 52 -4.87 -4.32 3.46
N ALA A 53 -3.91 -3.41 3.55
CA ALA A 53 -2.49 -3.73 3.69
C ALA A 53 -1.74 -2.59 4.38
N GLU A 54 -0.65 -2.95 5.03
CA GLU A 54 0.37 -2.03 5.52
C GLU A 54 1.69 -2.39 4.85
N VAL A 55 2.30 -1.43 4.19
CA VAL A 55 3.45 -1.65 3.31
C VAL A 55 4.54 -0.64 3.68
N PRO A 56 5.46 -0.99 4.58
CA PRO A 56 6.68 -0.22 4.75
C PRO A 56 7.48 -0.26 3.44
N PHE A 57 8.02 0.88 3.03
CA PHE A 57 8.68 0.99 1.73
C PHE A 57 9.98 1.76 1.78
N VAL A 58 10.77 1.52 0.73
CA VAL A 58 11.97 2.23 0.32
C VAL A 58 11.82 2.51 -1.17
N ALA A 59 11.92 3.76 -1.58
CA ALA A 59 11.70 4.19 -2.96
C ALA A 59 12.43 5.51 -3.27
N ASP A 60 12.66 5.81 -4.54
CA ASP A 60 13.03 7.16 -4.96
C ASP A 60 11.80 8.09 -5.03
N ALA A 61 12.04 9.40 -5.17
CA ALA A 61 10.98 10.41 -5.17
C ALA A 61 9.97 10.24 -6.31
N GLU A 62 10.44 9.81 -7.48
CA GLU A 62 9.61 9.60 -8.66
C GLU A 62 8.68 8.39 -8.45
N ALA A 63 9.19 7.32 -7.86
CA ALA A 63 8.44 6.13 -7.53
C ALA A 63 7.32 6.42 -6.52
N VAL A 64 7.56 7.22 -5.48
CA VAL A 64 6.51 7.64 -4.52
C VAL A 64 5.44 8.47 -5.23
N THR A 65 5.84 9.51 -5.97
CA THR A 65 4.90 10.41 -6.65
C THR A 65 4.06 9.66 -7.69
N SER A 66 4.70 8.82 -8.50
CA SER A 66 4.01 8.05 -9.53
C SER A 66 3.14 6.95 -8.94
N LEU A 67 3.50 6.40 -7.78
CA LEU A 67 2.63 5.48 -7.05
C LEU A 67 1.36 6.18 -6.58
N VAL A 68 1.47 7.33 -5.90
CA VAL A 68 0.31 8.08 -5.40
C VAL A 68 -0.63 8.46 -6.55
N ASP A 69 -0.10 8.94 -7.68
CA ASP A 69 -0.89 9.25 -8.88
C ASP A 69 -1.52 8.01 -9.53
N ASN A 70 -0.85 6.86 -9.49
CA ASN A 70 -1.44 5.63 -10.01
C ASN A 70 -2.58 5.13 -9.10
N LEU A 71 -2.34 5.13 -7.79
CA LEU A 71 -3.31 4.68 -6.79
C LEU A 71 -4.58 5.54 -6.81
N SER A 72 -4.45 6.86 -6.92
CA SER A 72 -5.58 7.80 -6.92
C SER A 72 -6.57 7.64 -8.07
N ARG A 73 -6.22 6.88 -9.12
CA ARG A 73 -7.07 6.64 -10.29
C ARG A 73 -8.01 5.45 -10.12
N TRP A 74 -7.80 4.63 -9.09
CA TRP A 74 -8.62 3.43 -8.88
C TRP A 74 -9.88 3.77 -8.08
N PRO A 75 -11.06 3.35 -8.56
CA PRO A 75 -12.30 3.62 -7.85
C PRO A 75 -12.35 2.82 -6.53
N HIS A 76 -13.00 3.38 -5.52
CA HIS A 76 -13.22 2.73 -4.21
C HIS A 76 -11.94 2.37 -3.45
N LEU A 77 -10.80 3.00 -3.76
CA LEU A 77 -9.56 2.86 -3.00
C LEU A 77 -9.47 3.93 -1.91
N TYR A 78 -9.11 3.52 -0.70
CA TYR A 78 -8.83 4.39 0.44
C TYR A 78 -7.42 4.11 0.92
N PHE A 79 -6.55 5.11 0.89
CA PHE A 79 -5.16 4.93 1.31
C PHE A 79 -4.58 6.18 1.97
N GLU A 80 -3.55 5.93 2.77
CA GLU A 80 -2.68 6.94 3.36
C GLU A 80 -1.23 6.53 3.11
N LEU A 81 -0.37 7.48 2.76
CA LEU A 81 1.07 7.27 2.67
C LEU A 81 1.76 8.30 3.54
N ALA A 82 2.57 7.85 4.49
CA ALA A 82 3.50 8.70 5.23
C ALA A 82 4.91 8.41 4.75
N GLN A 83 5.60 9.46 4.32
CA GLN A 83 7.00 9.45 3.93
C GLN A 83 7.82 10.10 5.04
N ASP A 84 8.84 9.41 5.50
CA ASP A 84 9.73 9.90 6.55
C ASP A 84 10.60 11.06 6.01
N PRO A 85 10.97 12.03 6.87
CA PRO A 85 12.04 12.97 6.54
C PRO A 85 13.34 12.21 6.29
N THR A 86 14.12 12.68 5.32
CA THR A 86 15.38 12.02 4.92
C THR A 86 16.49 13.05 4.77
N VAL A 87 17.73 12.58 4.72
CA VAL A 87 18.90 13.41 4.45
C VAL A 87 19.59 12.86 3.21
N ASP A 88 19.82 13.71 2.23
CA ASP A 88 20.47 13.31 0.98
C ASP A 88 21.98 13.12 1.13
N ASP A 89 22.62 12.60 0.05
CA ASP A 89 24.06 12.35 -0.01
C ASP A 89 24.92 13.62 0.23
N ALA A 90 24.35 14.82 0.08
CA ALA A 90 25.03 16.09 0.30
C ALA A 90 24.78 16.67 1.70
N GLY A 91 24.03 15.96 2.56
CA GLY A 91 23.71 16.37 3.92
C GLY A 91 22.54 17.35 4.02
N MET A 92 21.75 17.53 2.94
CA MET A 92 20.56 18.37 3.00
C MET A 92 19.35 17.58 3.52
N ALA A 93 18.67 18.14 4.50
CA ALA A 93 17.43 17.59 5.02
C ALA A 93 16.29 17.82 4.02
N VAL A 94 15.50 16.78 3.81
CA VAL A 94 14.28 16.79 3.02
C VAL A 94 13.14 16.43 3.95
N ASP A 95 12.13 17.28 3.97
CA ASP A 95 10.97 17.10 4.84
C ASP A 95 10.17 15.84 4.46
N GLY A 96 9.40 15.34 5.44
CA GLY A 96 8.47 14.25 5.22
C GLY A 96 7.26 14.71 4.41
N MET A 97 6.47 13.75 3.93
CA MET A 97 5.24 14.02 3.19
C MET A 97 4.15 13.06 3.63
N ARG A 98 2.93 13.57 3.73
CA ARG A 98 1.72 12.78 3.97
C ARG A 98 0.77 12.92 2.79
N TYR A 99 0.27 11.79 2.32
CA TYR A 99 -0.75 11.72 1.29
C TYR A 99 -1.96 10.98 1.83
N CYS A 100 -3.14 11.53 1.62
CA CYS A 100 -4.40 10.90 2.00
C CYS A 100 -5.31 10.87 0.78
N HIS A 101 -5.90 9.73 0.47
CA HIS A 101 -6.82 9.62 -0.64
C HIS A 101 -8.13 8.99 -0.22
N THR A 102 -9.21 9.61 -0.66
CA THR A 102 -10.55 9.03 -0.64
C THR A 102 -11.20 9.21 -2.02
N PRO A 103 -12.10 8.31 -2.44
CA PRO A 103 -12.76 8.45 -3.74
C PRO A 103 -13.59 9.74 -3.88
N GLU A 104 -14.13 10.26 -2.78
CA GLU A 104 -15.01 11.43 -2.79
C GLU A 104 -14.24 12.76 -2.74
N LEU A 105 -13.13 12.82 -1.99
CA LEU A 105 -12.35 14.05 -1.80
C LEU A 105 -11.12 14.13 -2.70
N GLY A 106 -10.73 13.03 -3.35
CA GLY A 106 -9.48 12.93 -4.10
C GLY A 106 -8.27 12.81 -3.18
N THR A 107 -7.10 13.24 -3.67
CA THR A 107 -5.82 13.12 -2.96
C THR A 107 -5.43 14.45 -2.30
N PHE A 108 -5.25 14.42 -0.99
CA PHE A 108 -4.49 15.42 -0.24
C PHE A 108 -3.00 15.07 -0.27
N ALA A 109 -2.15 16.09 -0.33
CA ALA A 109 -0.71 15.99 -0.14
C ALA A 109 -0.24 17.16 0.74
N GLY A 110 0.49 16.87 1.80
CA GLY A 110 1.00 17.88 2.72
C GLY A 110 2.37 17.51 3.27
N GLN A 111 3.24 18.52 3.40
CA GLN A 111 4.54 18.35 4.03
C GLN A 111 4.37 18.04 5.52
N THR A 112 5.24 17.21 6.07
CA THR A 112 5.29 16.91 7.50
C THR A 112 6.61 17.27 8.14
N ASP A 113 6.55 17.68 9.41
CA ASP A 113 7.75 17.80 10.24
C ASP A 113 8.28 16.41 10.68
N ALA A 114 9.39 16.40 11.44
CA ALA A 114 9.98 15.17 11.94
C ALA A 114 9.11 14.40 12.95
N ALA A 115 8.06 15.02 13.49
CA ALA A 115 7.08 14.38 14.36
C ALA A 115 5.84 13.88 13.58
N GLY A 116 5.76 14.13 12.27
CA GLY A 116 4.63 13.76 11.43
C GLY A 116 3.48 14.78 11.41
N ASN A 117 3.67 15.98 11.98
CA ASN A 117 2.65 17.02 11.91
C ASN A 117 2.62 17.65 10.52
N ILE A 118 1.43 17.93 9.98
CA ILE A 118 1.29 18.70 8.74
C ILE A 118 1.80 20.12 8.96
N VAL A 119 2.69 20.57 8.07
CA VAL A 119 3.24 21.92 8.07
C VAL A 119 2.52 22.75 7.01
N VAL A 120 1.84 23.82 7.44
CA VAL A 120 1.23 24.79 6.54
C VAL A 120 2.15 25.99 6.40
N GLY A 121 2.67 26.21 5.19
CA GLY A 121 3.59 27.30 4.90
C GLY A 121 2.96 28.69 4.94
N GLU A 122 3.78 29.72 5.11
CA GLU A 122 3.35 31.12 5.18
C GLU A 122 2.52 31.53 3.95
N ASP A 123 2.96 31.17 2.74
CA ASP A 123 2.25 31.50 1.51
C ASP A 123 0.87 30.84 1.43
N ALA A 124 0.72 29.62 1.95
CA ALA A 124 -0.57 28.96 2.05
C ALA A 124 -1.50 29.69 3.01
N LEU A 125 -0.99 30.13 4.18
CA LEU A 125 -1.76 30.93 5.14
C LEU A 125 -2.17 32.30 4.55
N ARG A 126 -1.26 32.97 3.84
CA ARG A 126 -1.56 34.23 3.13
C ARG A 126 -2.65 34.02 2.08
N ASN A 127 -2.60 32.91 1.34
CA ASN A 127 -3.61 32.57 0.35
C ASN A 127 -4.98 32.29 0.99
N ILE A 128 -5.04 31.54 2.09
CA ILE A 128 -6.27 31.30 2.85
C ILE A 128 -6.87 32.62 3.33
N ALA A 129 -6.06 33.50 3.92
CA ALA A 129 -6.52 34.81 4.39
C ALA A 129 -7.02 35.71 3.25
N ALA A 130 -6.40 35.63 2.06
CA ALA A 130 -6.75 36.45 0.92
C ALA A 130 -8.02 35.97 0.18
N GLN A 131 -8.31 34.67 0.17
CA GLN A 131 -9.51 34.12 -0.45
C GLN A 131 -10.80 34.53 0.28
N GLY A 132 -10.71 34.83 1.58
CA GLY A 132 -11.86 35.14 2.42
C GLY A 132 -12.73 33.91 2.70
N GLY A 133 -13.94 34.11 3.25
CA GLY A 133 -14.83 33.01 3.63
C GLY A 133 -14.54 32.48 5.03
N ASP A 134 -14.84 31.20 5.27
CA ASP A 134 -14.60 30.56 6.56
C ASP A 134 -13.13 30.11 6.67
N ILE A 135 -12.35 30.88 7.42
CA ILE A 135 -10.92 30.61 7.65
C ILE A 135 -10.73 29.30 8.43
N ALA A 136 -11.65 28.95 9.35
CA ALA A 136 -11.51 27.73 10.14
C ALA A 136 -11.63 26.49 9.25
N ASP A 137 -12.63 26.47 8.36
CA ASP A 137 -12.82 25.38 7.40
C ASP A 137 -11.67 25.29 6.37
N ALA A 138 -11.14 26.44 5.95
CA ALA A 138 -10.00 26.48 5.04
C ALA A 138 -8.72 25.93 5.70
N ILE A 139 -8.48 26.26 6.98
CA ILE A 139 -7.37 25.69 7.76
C ILE A 139 -7.58 24.18 7.96
N ASP A 140 -8.79 23.75 8.36
CA ASP A 140 -9.11 22.33 8.55
C ASP A 140 -8.86 21.52 7.26
N SER A 141 -9.23 22.07 6.11
CA SER A 141 -8.94 21.47 4.81
C SER A 141 -7.44 21.42 4.48
N ALA A 142 -6.69 22.49 4.81
CA ALA A 142 -5.25 22.57 4.59
C ALA A 142 -4.44 21.56 5.42
N ILE A 143 -5.00 21.06 6.53
CA ILE A 143 -4.39 20.03 7.38
C ILE A 143 -5.01 18.64 7.21
N ALA A 144 -5.71 18.40 6.09
CA ALA A 144 -6.36 17.14 5.74
C ALA A 144 -7.56 16.72 6.61
N GLY A 145 -8.14 17.63 7.40
CA GLY A 145 -9.26 17.34 8.30
C GLY A 145 -10.43 16.57 7.65
N PRO A 146 -10.92 16.95 6.46
CA PRO A 146 -11.95 16.19 5.75
C PRO A 146 -11.55 14.74 5.43
N TRP A 147 -10.30 14.51 5.02
CA TRP A 147 -9.78 13.17 4.76
C TRP A 147 -9.65 12.37 6.05
N ASP A 148 -9.14 12.99 7.12
CA ASP A 148 -9.00 12.36 8.42
C ASP A 148 -10.34 11.87 8.96
N ARG A 149 -11.41 12.67 8.84
CA ARG A 149 -12.76 12.24 9.25
C ARG A 149 -13.25 11.00 8.51
N VAL A 150 -12.86 10.80 7.26
CA VAL A 150 -13.23 9.62 6.46
C VAL A 150 -12.33 8.41 6.77
N LEU A 151 -11.03 8.63 6.95
CA LEU A 151 -10.05 7.56 7.12
C LEU A 151 -9.96 7.07 8.57
N GLU A 152 -10.28 7.90 9.56
CA GLU A 152 -10.15 7.56 10.99
C GLU A 152 -10.89 6.28 11.40
N PRO A 153 -12.17 6.05 11.03
CA PRO A 153 -12.83 4.79 11.31
C PRO A 153 -12.13 3.59 10.68
N MET A 154 -11.50 3.78 9.52
CA MET A 154 -10.79 2.71 8.82
C MET A 154 -9.44 2.41 9.46
N ARG A 155 -8.71 3.41 9.96
CA ARG A 155 -7.47 3.22 10.73
C ARG A 155 -7.72 2.27 11.89
N LEU A 156 -8.78 2.53 12.66
CA LEU A 156 -9.20 1.68 13.78
C LEU A 156 -9.57 0.25 13.34
N ALA A 157 -10.25 0.11 12.20
CA ALA A 157 -10.62 -1.20 11.67
C ALA A 157 -9.42 -2.02 11.14
N THR A 158 -8.33 -1.34 10.76
CA THR A 158 -7.09 -1.96 10.28
C THR A 158 -6.00 -2.10 11.34
N ALA A 159 -6.11 -1.39 12.46
CA ALA A 159 -5.14 -1.40 13.54
C ALA A 159 -5.09 -2.76 14.27
N GLY A 160 -3.88 -3.22 14.60
CA GLY A 160 -3.68 -4.44 15.40
C GLY A 160 -3.97 -5.76 14.67
N PHE A 161 -4.11 -5.74 13.35
CA PHE A 161 -4.17 -6.98 12.57
C PHE A 161 -2.76 -7.53 12.38
N GLU A 162 -2.37 -8.52 13.15
CA GLU A 162 -1.20 -9.33 12.80
C GLU A 162 -1.46 -10.04 11.46
N PRO A 163 -0.46 -10.16 10.55
CA PRO A 163 -0.55 -11.10 9.45
C PRO A 163 -0.86 -12.46 10.07
N VAL A 164 -1.95 -13.11 9.65
CA VAL A 164 -2.19 -14.50 10.04
C VAL A 164 -0.97 -15.27 9.53
N GLU A 165 -0.11 -15.73 10.44
CA GLU A 165 0.94 -16.69 10.09
C GLU A 165 0.23 -17.80 9.35
N GLY A 166 0.60 -18.00 8.08
CA GLY A 166 -0.01 -19.03 7.27
C GLY A 166 0.05 -20.32 8.08
N GLU A 167 -1.10 -20.89 8.41
CA GLU A 167 -1.16 -22.25 8.92
C GLU A 167 -0.39 -23.08 7.91
N ALA A 168 0.85 -23.40 8.26
CA ALA A 168 1.61 -24.43 7.59
C ALA A 168 0.73 -25.66 7.77
N SER A 169 -0.02 -26.00 6.72
CA SER A 169 -0.80 -27.24 6.70
C SER A 169 0.16 -28.31 7.14
N GLU A 170 -0.10 -28.93 8.30
CA GLU A 170 0.66 -30.07 8.76
C GLU A 170 0.69 -31.06 7.61
N SER A 171 1.86 -31.13 6.98
CA SER A 171 2.13 -32.03 5.87
C SER A 171 1.98 -33.43 6.41
N GLU A 172 0.85 -34.02 6.06
CA GLU A 172 0.57 -35.44 5.92
C GLU A 172 1.79 -36.33 6.17
N MET A 173 1.77 -36.96 7.34
CA MET A 173 2.75 -37.93 7.80
C MET A 173 2.86 -39.07 6.79
N ALA A 174 3.98 -39.11 6.06
CA ALA A 174 4.26 -40.18 5.10
C ALA A 174 4.27 -41.55 5.79
N PRO A 175 3.57 -42.57 5.27
CA PRO A 175 3.63 -43.91 5.83
C PRO A 175 4.98 -44.57 5.47
N PRO A 176 5.50 -45.49 6.31
CA PRO A 176 6.80 -46.10 6.09
C PRO A 176 6.79 -47.03 4.87
N LEU A 177 7.92 -47.04 4.17
CA LEU A 177 8.20 -47.86 2.99
C LEU A 177 7.97 -49.36 3.28
N GLY A 178 6.92 -49.91 2.66
CA GLY A 178 6.62 -51.34 2.61
C GLY A 178 6.93 -51.92 1.22
N GLU A 179 7.47 -53.12 1.23
CA GLU A 179 8.12 -53.89 0.17
C GLU A 179 7.51 -53.87 -1.25
N VAL A 180 8.44 -53.87 -2.22
CA VAL A 180 8.25 -54.17 -3.63
C VAL A 180 7.73 -55.60 -3.82
N THR A 181 6.60 -55.76 -4.51
CA THR A 181 6.32 -56.96 -5.30
C THR A 181 5.71 -56.61 -6.65
N ALA A 182 6.17 -57.37 -7.66
CA ALA A 182 5.99 -57.13 -9.08
C ALA A 182 4.62 -57.56 -9.61
N GLY A 183 4.20 -56.93 -10.71
CA GLY A 183 3.35 -57.57 -11.71
C GLY A 183 2.22 -56.70 -12.27
N GLY A 184 2.23 -56.48 -13.59
CA GLY A 184 1.02 -56.12 -14.33
C GLY A 184 1.17 -54.91 -15.25
N ALA A 185 1.55 -55.17 -16.50
CA ALA A 185 1.51 -54.20 -17.58
C ALA A 185 0.08 -53.77 -17.94
N ASN A 186 -0.13 -52.49 -18.27
CA ASN A 186 -0.74 -52.13 -19.55
C ASN A 186 -0.56 -50.63 -19.92
N VAL A 187 -0.04 -50.48 -21.13
CA VAL A 187 0.06 -49.31 -22.04
C VAL A 187 -1.38 -49.02 -22.55
N VAL A 188 -1.89 -47.85 -22.94
CA VAL A 188 -1.46 -46.68 -23.73
C VAL A 188 -2.50 -45.56 -23.47
N GLN A 189 -2.14 -44.27 -23.49
CA GLN A 189 -2.78 -43.33 -24.44
C GLN A 189 -2.03 -41.99 -24.54
N PHE A 190 -1.36 -41.81 -25.68
CA PHE A 190 -0.91 -40.54 -26.21
C PHE A 190 -2.10 -39.78 -26.78
N TYR A 191 -2.17 -38.45 -26.58
CA TYR A 191 -2.83 -37.54 -27.52
C TYR A 191 -1.95 -36.32 -27.83
N PRO A 192 -2.05 -35.75 -29.05
CA PRO A 192 -0.97 -35.06 -29.74
C PRO A 192 -1.02 -33.53 -29.61
N ARG A 193 0.16 -32.90 -29.74
CA ARG A 193 0.30 -31.46 -30.02
C ARG A 193 -0.13 -31.18 -31.47
N ARG A 194 -1.09 -30.29 -31.67
CA ARG A 194 -1.29 -29.60 -32.94
C ARG A 194 -0.63 -28.22 -32.87
N ALA A 195 0.26 -27.99 -33.83
CA ALA A 195 0.76 -26.68 -34.21
C ALA A 195 -0.17 -26.04 -35.25
N ALA A 196 -0.31 -24.73 -35.14
CA ALA A 196 -0.52 -23.76 -36.22
C ALA A 196 0.25 -22.52 -35.71
N MET A 197 1.17 -21.88 -36.43
CA MET A 197 1.42 -21.76 -37.87
C MET A 197 2.92 -21.51 -38.06
#